data_AF-A0A0V0H1E2-F1
#
_entry.id   AF-A0A0V0H1E2-F1
#
_cell.length_a   1.000
_cell.length_b   1.000
_cell.length_c   1.000
_cell.angle_alpha   90.00
_cell.angle_beta   90.00
_cell.angle_gamma   90.00
#
_symmetry.space_group_name_H-M   'P 1'
#
loop_
_entity.id
_entity.type
_entity.pdbx_description
1 polymer ?
#
loop_
_entity_poly.entity_id
_entity_poly.type
_entity_poly.pdbx_seq_one_letter_code
_entity_poly.pdbx_strand_id
1 'polypeptide(L)'
;MMEVGQYFTYKFVSVQNSFTWYLTGLYAPHTRGEKLECWEEIAAIKELCEGPWISHGDFNTVRFMKERRGCNRITNVMSEFSK
;
A
#
# COMPACT_ATOMS: atom_id res chain seq x y z
N MET A 1 -6.36 -11.15 -12.24
CA MET A 1 -6.79 -11.05 -10.84
C MET A 1 -5.82 -11.88 -10.04
N MET A 2 -4.82 -11.25 -9.42
CA MET A 2 -4.01 -11.93 -8.40
C MET A 2 -4.73 -11.66 -7.08
N GLU A 3 -5.46 -12.66 -6.61
CA GLU A 3 -6.08 -12.65 -5.29
C GLU A 3 -5.13 -13.42 -4.37
N VAL A 4 -4.12 -12.71 -3.87
CA VAL A 4 -3.20 -13.21 -2.85
C VAL A 4 -3.39 -12.26 -1.69
N GLY A 5 -4.02 -12.73 -0.61
CA GLY A 5 -4.09 -12.11 0.71
C GLY A 5 -4.32 -10.59 0.78
N GLN A 6 -5.46 -10.14 1.29
CA GLN A 6 -5.67 -8.77 1.80
C GLN A 6 -5.42 -7.57 0.83
N TYR A 7 -4.93 -7.77 -0.39
CA TYR A 7 -4.82 -6.73 -1.41
C TYR A 7 -5.22 -7.25 -2.80
N PHE A 8 -5.47 -6.33 -3.71
CA PHE A 8 -5.77 -6.58 -5.12
C PHE A 8 -5.10 -5.52 -5.99
N THR A 9 -4.71 -5.88 -7.21
CA THR A 9 -4.16 -4.92 -8.19
C THR A 9 -4.92 -5.00 -9.51
N TYR A 10 -5.30 -3.84 -10.04
CA TYR A 10 -5.94 -3.67 -11.34
C TYR A 10 -5.06 -2.83 -12.27
N LYS A 11 -5.01 -3.24 -13.54
CA LYS A 11 -4.42 -2.49 -14.65
C LYS A 11 -5.54 -1.85 -15.46
N PHE A 12 -5.49 -0.54 -15.61
CA PHE A 12 -6.41 0.22 -16.44
C PHE A 12 -5.68 0.68 -17.69
N VAL A 13 -6.30 0.46 -18.85
CA VAL A 13 -5.78 0.91 -20.15
C VAL A 13 -6.84 1.79 -20.79
N SER A 14 -6.49 3.04 -21.04
CA SER A 14 -7.34 3.99 -21.73
C SER A 14 -7.46 3.63 -23.21
N VAL A 15 -8.68 3.59 -23.72
CA VAL A 15 -8.96 3.30 -25.13
C VAL A 15 -8.52 4.44 -26.06
N GLN A 16 -8.50 5.68 -25.59
CA GLN A 16 -8.29 6.86 -26.43
C GLN A 16 -6.82 7.17 -26.71
N ASN A 17 -5.94 6.89 -25.76
CA ASN A 17 -4.53 7.30 -25.80
C ASN A 17 -3.58 6.19 -25.34
N SER A 18 -4.08 4.96 -25.17
CA SER A 18 -3.30 3.81 -24.66
C SER A 18 -2.61 4.07 -23.32
N PHE A 19 -3.05 5.10 -22.59
CA PHE A 19 -2.50 5.43 -21.29
C PHE A 19 -2.82 4.33 -20.30
N THR A 20 -1.78 3.80 -19.66
CA THR A 20 -1.88 2.70 -18.70
C THR A 20 -1.58 3.24 -17.30
N TRP A 21 -2.43 2.88 -16.34
CA TRP A 21 -2.21 3.14 -14.93
C TRP A 21 -2.72 1.99 -14.08
N TYR A 22 -2.28 1.96 -12.83
CA TYR A 22 -2.47 0.83 -11.94
C TYR A 22 -3.09 1.29 -10.62
N LEU A 23 -3.98 0.46 -10.07
CA LEU A 23 -4.57 0.66 -8.75
C LEU A 23 -4.35 -0.59 -7.91
N THR A 24 -3.78 -0.41 -6.73
CA THR A 24 -3.69 -1.46 -5.72
C THR A 24 -4.57 -1.09 -4.53
N GLY A 25 -5.59 -1.90 -4.26
CA GLY A 25 -6.38 -1.80 -3.04
C GLY A 25 -5.83 -2.75 -1.98
N LEU A 26 -5.75 -2.33 -0.71
CA LEU A 26 -5.22 -3.14 0.38
C LEU A 26 -5.97 -2.98 1.70
N TYR A 27 -5.95 -4.03 2.50
CA TYR A 27 -6.40 -4.06 3.88
C TYR A 27 -5.30 -4.71 4.71
N ALA A 28 -4.32 -3.93 5.15
CA ALA A 28 -3.10 -4.46 5.76
C ALA A 28 -3.41 -5.21 7.08
N PRO A 29 -2.60 -6.23 7.42
CA PRO A 29 -2.74 -6.99 8.66
C PRO A 29 -2.61 -6.11 9.91
N HIS A 30 -3.00 -6.62 11.08
CA HIS A 30 -2.83 -5.89 12.35
C HIS A 30 -1.45 -6.06 12.98
N THR A 31 -0.82 -7.23 12.83
CA THR A 31 0.47 -7.51 13.48
C THR A 31 1.63 -6.83 12.76
N ARG A 32 2.71 -6.52 13.47
CA ARG A 32 3.88 -5.86 12.86
C ARG A 32 4.57 -6.72 11.81
N GLY A 33 4.69 -8.03 12.05
CA GLY A 33 5.37 -8.95 11.13
C GLY A 33 4.67 -8.99 9.77
N GLU A 34 3.38 -9.33 9.80
CA GLU A 34 2.57 -9.45 8.59
C GLU A 34 2.44 -8.12 7.84
N LYS A 35 2.45 -6.97 8.54
CA LYS A 35 2.49 -5.65 7.90
C LYS A 35 3.75 -5.40 7.09
N LEU A 36 4.92 -5.76 7.63
CA LEU A 36 6.19 -5.56 6.94
C LEU A 36 6.23 -6.41 5.68
N GLU A 37 5.81 -7.68 5.77
CA GLU A 37 5.67 -8.57 4.61
C GLU A 37 4.69 -7.99 3.58
N CYS A 38 3.52 -7.52 4.02
CA CYS A 38 2.54 -6.87 3.15
C CYS A 38 3.14 -5.64 2.43
N TRP A 39 3.88 -4.78 3.12
CA TRP A 39 4.48 -3.60 2.49
C TRP A 39 5.60 -3.95 1.51
N GLU A 40 6.39 -4.99 1.78
CA GLU A 40 7.39 -5.51 0.84
C GLU A 40 6.72 -6.04 -0.44
N GLU A 41 5.61 -6.77 -0.31
CA GLU A 41 4.83 -7.24 -1.47
C GLU A 41 4.24 -6.06 -2.27
N ILE A 42 3.68 -5.06 -1.59
CA ILE A 42 3.15 -3.85 -2.23
C ILE A 42 4.27 -3.06 -2.95
N ALA A 43 5.46 -2.97 -2.36
CA ALA A 43 6.62 -2.36 -3.00
C ALA A 43 7.03 -3.14 -4.27
N ALA A 44 7.04 -4.47 -4.22
CA ALA A 44 7.31 -5.30 -5.39
C ALA A 44 6.25 -5.10 -6.50
N ILE A 45 4.97 -4.94 -6.14
CA ILE A 45 3.91 -4.62 -7.12
C ILE A 45 4.15 -3.27 -7.77
N LYS A 46 4.57 -2.25 -7.01
CA LYS A 46 4.89 -0.94 -7.59
C LYS A 46 6.00 -1.04 -8.64
N GLU A 47 7.03 -1.84 -8.39
CA GLU A 47 8.12 -2.09 -9.35
C GLU A 47 7.63 -2.79 -10.62
N LEU A 48 6.63 -3.68 -10.51
CA LEU A 48 5.99 -4.35 -11.66
C LEU A 48 5.02 -3.44 -12.44
N CYS A 49 4.57 -2.33 -11.86
CA CYS A 49 3.63 -1.41 -12.49
C CYS A 49 4.36 -0.40 -13.39
N GLU A 50 4.32 -0.66 -14.71
CA GLU A 50 4.89 0.19 -15.77
C GLU A 50 4.03 1.44 -16.04
N GLY A 51 4.02 2.37 -15.10
CA GLY A 51 3.30 3.65 -15.24
C GLY A 51 2.85 4.23 -13.90
N PRO A 52 1.97 5.24 -13.93
CA PRO A 52 1.36 5.78 -12.73
C PRO A 52 0.63 4.69 -11.94
N TRP A 53 0.89 4.67 -10.63
CA TRP A 53 0.36 3.68 -9.72
C TRP A 53 -0.21 4.38 -8.49
N ILE A 54 -1.38 3.94 -8.07
CA ILE A 54 -2.08 4.43 -6.90
C ILE A 54 -2.27 3.25 -5.95
N SER A 55 -1.91 3.42 -4.69
CA SER A 55 -2.31 2.53 -3.61
C SER A 55 -3.40 3.18 -2.76
N HIS A 56 -4.38 2.38 -2.32
CA HIS A 56 -5.49 2.84 -1.50
C HIS A 56 -5.98 1.74 -0.56
N GLY A 57 -6.61 2.13 0.55
CA GLY A 57 -7.23 1.22 1.50
C GLY A 57 -6.78 1.51 2.93
N ASP A 58 -6.87 0.50 3.80
CA ASP A 58 -6.48 0.63 5.21
C ASP A 58 -5.11 -0.02 5.43
N PHE A 59 -4.08 0.81 5.67
CA PHE A 59 -2.72 0.35 5.95
C PHE A 59 -2.53 -0.08 7.42
N ASN A 60 -3.58 0.06 8.24
CA ASN A 60 -3.59 -0.19 9.68
C ASN A 60 -2.44 0.54 10.44
N THR A 61 -1.85 1.57 9.84
CA THR A 61 -0.63 2.23 10.30
C THR A 61 -0.70 3.72 10.01
N VAL A 62 -0.23 4.51 10.97
CA VAL A 62 -0.03 5.96 10.83
C VAL A 62 1.40 6.22 10.37
N ARG A 63 1.59 7.17 9.45
CA ARG A 63 2.90 7.55 8.94
C ARG A 63 3.54 8.60 9.84
N PHE A 64 2.74 9.56 10.29
CA PHE A 64 3.17 10.69 11.10
C PHE A 64 2.37 10.75 12.41
N MET A 65 3.04 11.19 13.49
CA MET A 65 2.38 11.32 14.79
C MET A 65 1.16 12.25 14.77
N LYS A 66 1.20 13.28 13.93
CA LYS A 66 0.09 14.24 13.77
C LYS A 66 -1.20 13.62 13.23
N GLU A 67 -1.14 12.42 12.63
CA GLU A 67 -2.32 11.70 12.13
C GLU A 67 -3.03 10.93 13.25
N ARG A 68 -2.38 10.76 14.41
CA ARG A 68 -2.88 9.95 15.51
C ARG A 68 -3.49 10.84 16.60
N ARG A 69 -4.74 10.57 16.97
CA ARG A 69 -5.42 11.23 18.09
C ARG A 69 -5.25 10.44 19.39
N GLY A 70 -4.97 11.14 20.49
CA GLY A 70 -4.97 10.55 21.84
C GLY A 70 -3.76 9.69 22.20
N CYS A 71 -2.69 9.71 21.40
CA CYS A 71 -1.45 8.99 21.71
C CYS A 71 -0.23 9.69 21.12
N ASN A 72 0.76 9.98 21.96
CA ASN A 72 2.01 10.66 21.55
C ASN A 72 3.20 9.69 21.39
N ARG A 73 2.96 8.38 21.42
CA ARG A 73 4.00 7.37 21.29
C ARG A 73 4.36 7.13 19.83
N ILE A 74 5.57 7.49 19.45
CA ILE A 74 6.20 7.09 18.18
C ILE A 74 6.52 5.59 18.27
N THR A 75 6.16 4.84 17.23
CA THR A 75 6.50 3.42 17.10
C THR A 75 7.42 3.21 15.90
N ASN A 76 8.28 2.20 15.97
CA ASN A 76 9.19 1.84 14.87
C ASN A 76 8.42 1.60 13.56
N VAL A 77 7.23 1.01 13.66
CA VAL A 77 6.31 0.74 12.54
C VAL A 77 6.02 2.00 11.70
N MET A 78 5.97 3.19 12.30
CA MET A 78 5.73 4.44 11.56
C MET A 78 6.92 4.83 10.68
N SER A 79 8.14 4.61 11.18
CA SER A 79 9.37 4.84 10.41
C SER A 79 9.56 3.79 9.31
N GLU A 80 9.15 2.55 9.59
CA GLU A 80 9.21 1.44 8.63
C GLU A 80 8.22 1.62 7.49
N PHE A 81 7.04 2.19 7.75
CA PHE A 81 6.03 2.49 6.73
C PHE A 81 6.46 3.56 5.73
N SER A 82 7.48 4.36 6.05
CA SER A 82 7.98 5.42 5.17
C SER A 82 9.19 5.01 4.33
N LYS A 83 9.64 3.77 4.46
CA LYS A 83 10.70 3.21 3.62
C LYS A 83 10.14 2.83 2.27
#